data_AF-A0AAD9W394-F1
#
_entry.id   AF-A0AAD9W394-F1
#
_cell.length_a   1.000
_cell.length_b   1.000
_cell.length_c   1.000
_cell.angle_alpha   90.00
_cell.angle_beta   90.00
_cell.angle_gamma   90.00
#
_symmetry.space_group_name_H-M   'P 1'
#
loop_
_entity.id
_entity.type
_entity.pdbx_description
1 polymer ?
#
loop_
_entity_poly.entity_id
_entity_poly.type
_entity_poly.pdbx_seq_one_letter_code
_entity_poly.pdbx_strand_id
1 'polypeptide(L)'
;MTDAEIARRPGHAAARTLWLFQAFVAGLLSILWILDILREIDHPSYGSDGYPASKDLLLAILAAIIMYTVIVQWQYSDPHPKIIAKFELAKGLLATVIWLWVLLDAIFYIPSHPYYYDPYCRYRAVRIKFSAISIAIPCIFFYPTMLWSARVARRAIKQDTAIDDGTAAGENTPLLRGG
;
A
#
# COMPACT_ATOMS: atom_id res chain seq x y z
N MET A 1 8.50 30.48 -15.30
CA MET A 1 8.71 29.07 -14.96
C MET A 1 9.58 29.07 -13.71
N THR A 2 9.01 28.72 -12.56
CA THR A 2 9.65 28.98 -11.25
C THR A 2 10.49 27.78 -10.81
N ASP A 3 11.57 27.99 -10.05
CA ASP A 3 12.45 26.92 -9.55
C ASP A 3 11.70 25.85 -8.74
N ALA A 4 10.55 26.20 -8.17
CA ALA A 4 9.63 25.30 -7.49
C ALA A 4 8.93 24.28 -8.43
N GLU A 5 8.67 24.65 -9.68
CA GLU A 5 8.12 23.73 -10.71
C GLU A 5 9.16 22.71 -11.17
N ILE A 6 10.42 23.13 -11.29
CA ILE A 6 11.54 22.26 -11.70
C ILE A 6 11.81 21.22 -10.61
N ALA A 7 11.73 21.59 -9.33
CA ALA A 7 11.89 20.67 -8.20
C ALA A 7 10.68 19.74 -7.96
N ARG A 8 9.46 20.08 -8.42
CA ARG A 8 8.26 19.22 -8.30
C ARG A 8 8.25 18.05 -9.28
N ARG A 9 8.81 18.23 -10.48
CA ARG A 9 8.84 17.23 -11.56
C ARG A 9 9.56 15.92 -11.20
N PRO A 10 10.77 15.91 -10.60
CA PRO A 10 11.45 14.65 -10.26
C PRO A 10 10.67 13.81 -9.23
N GLY A 11 10.00 14.46 -8.28
CA GLY A 11 9.17 13.77 -7.28
C GLY A 11 7.96 13.06 -7.89
N HIS A 12 7.31 13.66 -8.89
CA HIS A 12 6.19 13.03 -9.60
C HIS A 12 6.62 11.84 -10.47
N ALA A 13 7.76 11.96 -11.16
CA ALA A 13 8.31 10.88 -11.95
C ALA A 13 8.70 9.68 -11.07
N ALA A 14 9.41 9.92 -9.96
CA ALA A 14 9.79 8.88 -9.01
C ALA A 14 8.56 8.21 -8.36
N ALA A 15 7.54 8.99 -8.00
CA ALA A 15 6.29 8.45 -7.45
C ALA A 15 5.57 7.54 -8.46
N ARG A 16 5.50 7.93 -9.74
CA ARG A 16 4.89 7.09 -10.79
C ARG A 16 5.62 5.77 -10.98
N THR A 17 6.95 5.77 -11.02
CA THR A 17 7.74 4.53 -11.13
C THR A 17 7.51 3.63 -9.90
N LEU A 18 7.45 4.23 -8.70
CA LEU A 18 7.20 3.49 -7.47
C LEU A 18 5.79 2.89 -7.44
N TRP A 19 4.78 3.61 -7.93
CA TRP A 19 3.42 3.08 -8.07
C TRP A 19 3.35 1.90 -9.03
N LEU A 20 3.99 1.99 -10.21
CA LEU A 20 4.05 0.86 -11.14
C LEU A 20 4.72 -0.36 -10.51
N PHE A 21 5.78 -0.14 -9.73
CA PHE A 21 6.44 -1.22 -9.00
C PHE A 21 5.52 -1.84 -7.93
N GLN A 22 4.77 -1.02 -7.17
CA GLN A 22 3.76 -1.52 -6.23
C GLN A 22 2.70 -2.39 -6.92
N ALA A 23 2.18 -1.95 -8.08
CA ALA A 23 1.21 -2.73 -8.86
C ALA A 23 1.80 -4.05 -9.37
N PHE A 24 3.04 -4.02 -9.85
CA PHE A 24 3.73 -5.21 -10.34
C PHE A 24 3.92 -6.23 -9.20
N VAL A 25 4.44 -5.79 -8.05
CA VAL A 25 4.62 -6.67 -6.87
C VAL A 25 3.29 -7.22 -6.39
N ALA A 26 2.26 -6.38 -6.28
CA ALA A 26 0.92 -6.82 -5.88
C ALA A 26 0.34 -7.84 -6.86
N GLY A 27 0.44 -7.58 -8.17
CA GLY A 27 -0.02 -8.50 -9.20
C GLY A 27 0.71 -9.84 -9.16
N LEU A 28 2.04 -9.83 -8.98
CA LEU A 28 2.83 -11.05 -8.85
C LEU A 28 2.40 -11.86 -7.63
N LEU A 29 2.21 -11.22 -6.47
CA LEU A 29 1.74 -11.89 -5.25
C LEU A 29 0.34 -12.48 -5.43
N SER A 30 -0.59 -11.76 -6.05
CA SER A 30 -1.92 -12.27 -6.38
C SER A 30 -1.85 -13.53 -7.25
N ILE A 31 -0.99 -13.53 -8.28
CA ILE A 31 -0.82 -14.71 -9.16
C ILE A 31 -0.28 -15.89 -8.36
N LEU A 32 0.77 -15.69 -7.54
CA LEU A 32 1.36 -16.75 -6.74
C LEU A 32 0.34 -17.40 -5.80
N TRP A 33 -0.49 -16.60 -5.12
CA TRP A 33 -1.55 -17.12 -4.25
C TRP A 33 -2.67 -17.82 -5.02
N ILE A 34 -3.05 -17.33 -6.20
CA ILE A 34 -4.03 -18.02 -7.06
C ILE A 34 -3.50 -19.39 -7.51
N LEU A 35 -2.22 -19.47 -7.89
CA LEU A 35 -1.59 -20.74 -8.28
C LEU A 35 -1.58 -21.74 -7.11
N ASP A 36 -1.41 -21.27 -5.88
CA ASP A 36 -1.46 -22.12 -4.68
C ASP A 36 -2.87 -22.70 -4.48
N ILE A 37 -3.91 -21.86 -4.62
CA ILE A 37 -5.31 -22.30 -4.59
C ILE A 37 -5.58 -23.36 -5.65
N LEU A 38 -5.08 -23.16 -6.88
CA LEU A 38 -5.28 -24.12 -7.98
C LEU A 38 -4.58 -25.45 -7.72
N ARG A 39 -3.40 -25.44 -7.10
CA ARG A 39 -2.70 -26.67 -6.68
C ARG A 39 -3.46 -27.43 -5.60
N GLU A 40 -4.04 -26.72 -4.65
CA GLU A 40 -4.87 -27.32 -3.59
C GLU A 40 -6.10 -28.04 -4.18
N ILE A 41 -6.71 -27.47 -5.22
CA ILE A 41 -7.87 -28.06 -5.93
C ILE A 41 -7.46 -29.31 -6.70
N ASP A 42 -6.32 -29.29 -7.40
CA ASP A 42 -5.87 -30.40 -8.26
C ASP A 42 -5.32 -31.60 -7.47
N HIS A 43 -4.74 -31.35 -6.29
CA HIS A 43 -4.18 -32.37 -5.42
C HIS A 43 -4.68 -32.26 -3.97
N PRO A 44 -5.94 -32.65 -3.70
CA PRO A 44 -6.54 -32.56 -2.35
C PRO A 44 -5.86 -33.45 -1.30
N SER A 45 -4.93 -34.35 -1.71
CA SER A 45 -4.16 -35.21 -0.79
C SER A 45 -3.04 -34.49 -0.03
N TYR A 46 -2.73 -33.22 -0.34
CA TYR A 46 -1.94 -32.37 0.57
C TYR A 46 -2.75 -31.81 1.76
N GLY A 47 -4.04 -32.16 1.84
CA GLY A 47 -4.98 -31.76 2.89
C GLY A 47 -4.78 -32.42 4.26
N SER A 48 -3.55 -32.67 4.70
CA SER A 48 -3.28 -33.03 6.11
C SER A 48 -2.75 -31.87 6.95
N ASP A 49 -2.31 -30.77 6.33
CA ASP A 49 -1.78 -29.58 7.01
C ASP A 49 -2.72 -28.36 6.95
N GLY A 50 -4.04 -28.59 7.07
CA GLY A 50 -5.01 -27.70 7.72
C GLY A 50 -5.07 -26.21 7.38
N TYR A 51 -4.47 -25.75 6.28
CA TYR A 51 -4.43 -24.35 5.89
C TYR A 51 -5.36 -24.10 4.70
N PRO A 52 -6.55 -23.51 4.93
CA PRO A 52 -7.58 -23.50 3.90
C PRO A 52 -7.24 -22.50 2.78
N ALA A 53 -7.52 -22.90 1.54
CA ALA A 53 -7.53 -22.07 0.34
C ALA A 53 -8.26 -20.72 0.50
N SER A 54 -9.13 -20.59 1.51
CA SER A 54 -9.78 -19.34 1.90
C SER A 54 -8.81 -18.24 2.33
N LYS A 55 -7.67 -18.59 2.95
CA LYS A 55 -6.63 -17.64 3.34
C LYS A 55 -5.90 -17.09 2.12
N ASP A 56 -5.47 -17.97 1.22
CA ASP A 56 -4.75 -17.55 0.02
C ASP A 56 -5.66 -16.79 -0.93
N LEU A 57 -6.97 -17.13 -0.96
CA LEU A 57 -7.98 -16.34 -1.66
C LEU A 57 -8.10 -14.92 -1.07
N LEU A 58 -8.18 -14.80 0.26
CA LEU A 58 -8.28 -13.50 0.92
C LEU A 58 -7.03 -12.65 0.67
N LEU A 59 -5.84 -13.26 0.75
CA LEU A 59 -4.57 -12.61 0.43
C LEU A 59 -4.52 -12.18 -1.04
N ALA A 60 -4.92 -13.05 -1.98
CA ALA A 60 -4.99 -12.75 -3.41
C ALA A 60 -5.92 -11.58 -3.72
N ILE A 61 -7.10 -11.53 -3.09
CA ILE A 61 -8.07 -10.43 -3.23
C ILE A 61 -7.46 -9.13 -2.68
N LEU A 62 -6.85 -9.17 -1.49
CA LEU A 62 -6.24 -7.99 -0.88
C LEU A 62 -5.11 -7.43 -1.76
N ALA A 63 -4.22 -8.27 -2.30
CA ALA A 63 -3.21 -7.82 -3.25
C ALA A 63 -3.82 -7.30 -4.56
N ALA A 64 -4.89 -7.92 -5.07
CA ALA A 64 -5.59 -7.45 -6.26
C ALA A 64 -6.23 -6.07 -6.03
N ILE A 65 -6.73 -5.79 -4.82
CA ILE A 65 -7.23 -4.46 -4.44
C ILE A 65 -6.09 -3.42 -4.48
N ILE A 66 -4.90 -3.75 -4.00
CA ILE A 66 -3.72 -2.85 -4.12
C ILE A 66 -3.44 -2.58 -5.60
N MET A 67 -3.39 -3.61 -6.43
CA MET A 67 -3.15 -3.47 -7.86
C MET A 67 -4.21 -2.59 -8.53
N TYR A 68 -5.48 -2.84 -8.24
CA TYR A 68 -6.61 -2.06 -8.75
C TYR A 68 -6.51 -0.59 -8.35
N THR A 69 -6.23 -0.29 -7.07
CA THR A 69 -6.08 1.11 -6.62
C THR A 69 -4.96 1.84 -7.36
N VAL A 70 -3.85 1.17 -7.69
CA VAL A 70 -2.79 1.77 -8.49
C VAL A 70 -3.22 2.00 -9.94
N ILE A 71 -3.91 1.03 -10.57
CA ILE A 71 -4.42 1.17 -11.93
C ILE A 71 -5.40 2.35 -12.02
N VAL A 72 -6.31 2.45 -11.05
CA VAL A 72 -7.25 3.56 -10.94
C VAL A 72 -6.50 4.89 -10.80
N GLN A 73 -5.53 4.98 -9.88
CA GLN A 73 -4.69 6.18 -9.73
C GLN A 73 -3.94 6.56 -11.01
N TRP A 74 -3.52 5.58 -11.82
CA TRP A 74 -2.80 5.81 -13.06
C TRP A 74 -3.70 6.35 -14.18
N GLN A 75 -4.98 5.95 -14.21
CA GLN A 75 -5.96 6.44 -15.19
C GLN A 75 -6.42 7.88 -14.91
N TYR A 76 -6.33 8.37 -13.68
CA TYR A 76 -6.61 9.76 -13.37
C TYR A 76 -5.41 10.66 -13.72
N SER A 77 -5.59 11.54 -14.72
CA SER A 77 -4.52 12.42 -15.21
C SER A 77 -4.07 13.48 -14.20
N ASP A 78 -4.96 13.97 -13.33
CA ASP A 78 -4.66 14.91 -12.23
C ASP A 78 -5.62 14.74 -11.04
N PRO A 79 -5.43 13.68 -10.22
CA PRO A 79 -6.26 13.48 -9.05
C PRO A 79 -5.94 14.53 -7.97
N HIS A 80 -6.99 15.07 -7.33
CA HIS A 80 -6.82 16.05 -6.26
C HIS A 80 -5.89 15.51 -5.16
N PRO A 81 -4.92 16.29 -4.62
CA PRO A 81 -3.92 15.83 -3.66
C PRO A 81 -4.49 15.09 -2.43
N LYS A 82 -5.65 15.54 -1.94
CA LYS A 82 -6.39 14.90 -0.83
C LYS A 82 -6.85 13.47 -1.19
N ILE A 83 -7.27 13.23 -2.43
CA ILE A 83 -7.71 11.92 -2.92
C ILE A 83 -6.51 10.98 -3.04
N ILE A 84 -5.39 11.46 -3.61
CA ILE A 84 -4.14 10.69 -3.69
C ILE A 84 -3.69 10.24 -2.29
N ALA A 85 -3.67 11.15 -1.31
CA ALA A 85 -3.27 10.82 0.05
C ALA A 85 -4.16 9.76 0.70
N LYS A 86 -5.49 9.78 0.45
CA LYS A 86 -6.41 8.75 0.95
C LYS A 86 -6.12 7.38 0.32
N PHE A 87 -5.86 7.32 -0.99
CA PHE A 87 -5.51 6.08 -1.66
C PHE A 87 -4.16 5.51 -1.19
N GLU A 88 -3.15 6.36 -1.03
CA GLU A 88 -1.85 5.92 -0.49
C GLU A 88 -1.97 5.40 0.95
N LEU A 89 -2.78 6.07 1.79
CA LEU A 89 -3.08 5.62 3.15
C LEU A 89 -3.78 4.26 3.14
N ALA A 90 -4.80 4.08 2.28
CA ALA A 90 -5.52 2.82 2.15
C ALA A 90 -4.60 1.67 1.72
N LYS A 91 -3.75 1.89 0.71
CA LYS A 91 -2.74 0.91 0.27
C LYS A 91 -1.77 0.54 1.40
N GLY A 92 -1.24 1.55 2.11
CA GLY A 92 -0.31 1.33 3.22
C GLY A 92 -0.94 0.55 4.39
N LEU A 93 -2.18 0.88 4.75
CA LEU A 93 -2.94 0.13 5.75
C LEU A 93 -3.17 -1.32 5.31
N LEU A 94 -3.60 -1.51 4.07
CA LEU A 94 -3.91 -2.85 3.55
C LEU A 94 -2.64 -3.72 3.45
N ALA A 95 -1.52 -3.16 3.02
CA ALA A 95 -0.21 -3.83 3.05
C ALA A 95 0.22 -4.19 4.49
N THR A 96 -0.05 -3.31 5.46
CA THR A 96 0.26 -3.57 6.87
C THR A 96 -0.62 -4.68 7.44
N VAL A 97 -1.90 -4.74 7.06
CA VAL A 97 -2.83 -5.81 7.46
C VAL A 97 -2.40 -7.15 6.87
N ILE A 98 -2.04 -7.20 5.58
CA ILE A 98 -1.48 -8.40 4.93
C ILE A 98 -0.22 -8.87 5.68
N TRP A 99 0.70 -7.95 5.95
CA TRP A 99 1.95 -8.27 6.65
C TRP A 99 1.68 -8.83 8.05
N LEU A 100 0.84 -8.15 8.82
CA LEU A 100 0.49 -8.56 10.18
C LEU A 100 -0.19 -9.94 10.16
N TRP A 101 -1.09 -10.17 9.20
CA TRP A 101 -1.73 -11.46 9.01
C TRP A 101 -0.70 -12.58 8.78
N VAL A 102 0.24 -12.39 7.86
CA VAL A 102 1.30 -13.36 7.55
C VAL A 102 2.26 -13.59 8.74
N LEU A 103 2.48 -12.56 9.56
CA LEU A 103 3.28 -12.68 10.78
C LEU A 103 2.53 -13.48 11.86
N LEU A 104 1.29 -13.12 12.16
CA LEU A 104 0.46 -13.82 13.15
C LEU A 104 0.24 -15.27 12.73
N ASP A 105 0.06 -15.50 11.44
CA ASP A 105 -0.02 -16.83 10.85
C ASP A 105 1.24 -17.66 11.11
N ALA A 106 2.43 -17.10 10.88
CA ALA A 106 3.69 -17.79 11.16
C ALA A 106 3.89 -18.06 12.66
N ILE A 107 3.39 -17.17 13.52
CA ILE A 107 3.47 -17.32 14.99
C ILE A 107 2.51 -18.40 15.48
N PHE A 108 1.25 -18.38 15.05
CA PHE A 108 0.20 -19.26 15.55
C PHE A 108 0.04 -20.56 14.74
N TYR A 109 0.90 -20.80 13.75
CA TYR A 109 0.94 -22.07 13.05
C TYR A 109 1.14 -23.25 14.02
N ILE A 110 0.13 -24.11 14.14
CA ILE A 110 0.17 -25.36 14.89
C ILE A 110 0.12 -26.50 13.86
N PRO A 111 1.17 -27.35 13.78
CA PRO A 111 1.14 -28.52 12.91
C PRO A 111 0.03 -29.48 13.34
N SER A 112 -0.71 -30.03 12.38
CA SER A 112 -1.76 -31.04 12.57
C SER A 112 -1.20 -32.43 12.93
N HIS A 113 0.08 -32.68 12.69
CA HIS A 113 0.74 -33.94 13.05
C HIS A 113 1.83 -33.76 14.12
N PRO A 114 1.56 -34.11 15.39
CA PRO A 114 2.49 -33.91 16.51
C PRO A 114 3.71 -34.86 16.52
N TYR A 115 3.81 -35.81 15.58
CA TYR A 115 4.85 -36.85 15.60
C TYR A 115 6.18 -36.45 14.94
N TYR A 116 6.24 -35.31 14.24
CA TYR A 116 7.48 -34.80 13.65
C TYR A 116 7.96 -33.54 14.39
N TYR A 117 8.47 -33.69 15.60
CA TYR A 117 8.77 -32.55 16.46
C TYR A 117 10.05 -31.78 16.06
N ASP A 118 11.01 -32.41 15.37
CA ASP A 118 12.37 -31.84 15.21
C ASP A 118 12.56 -30.96 13.94
N PRO A 119 12.08 -31.34 12.73
CA PRO A 119 12.19 -30.46 11.55
C PRO A 119 11.24 -29.24 11.62
N TYR A 120 10.11 -29.38 12.32
CA TYR A 120 9.00 -28.40 12.27
C TYR A 120 9.22 -27.18 13.17
N CYS A 121 9.89 -27.34 14.32
CA CYS A 121 10.31 -26.22 15.15
C CYS A 121 11.27 -25.29 14.38
N ARG A 122 12.16 -25.87 13.56
CA ARG A 122 13.06 -25.11 12.69
C ARG A 122 12.30 -24.40 11.57
N TYR A 123 11.31 -25.06 10.96
CA TYR A 123 10.43 -24.45 9.95
C TYR A 123 9.61 -23.27 10.50
N ARG A 124 9.04 -23.39 11.70
CA ARG A 124 8.29 -22.29 12.34
C ARG A 124 9.20 -21.09 12.62
N ALA A 125 10.39 -21.31 13.18
CA ALA A 125 11.35 -20.24 13.44
C ALA A 125 11.80 -19.54 12.14
N VAL A 126 11.98 -20.31 11.05
CA VAL A 126 12.31 -19.77 9.73
C VAL A 126 11.15 -18.94 9.17
N ARG A 127 9.90 -19.42 9.25
CA ARG A 127 8.72 -18.66 8.81
C ARG A 127 8.55 -17.36 9.58
N ILE A 128 8.68 -17.38 10.91
CA ILE A 128 8.61 -16.17 11.74
C ILE A 128 9.69 -15.17 11.32
N LYS A 129 10.94 -15.63 11.09
CA LYS A 129 12.03 -14.75 10.63
C LYS A 129 11.70 -14.12 9.27
N PHE A 130 11.24 -14.89 8.30
CA PHE A 130 10.88 -14.36 6.98
C PHE A 130 9.67 -13.40 7.06
N SER A 131 8.63 -13.72 7.83
CA SER A 131 7.49 -12.82 8.05
C SER A 131 7.88 -11.55 8.82
N ALA A 132 8.83 -11.63 9.75
CA ALA A 132 9.34 -10.45 10.44
C ALA A 132 10.15 -9.56 9.48
N ILE A 133 11.05 -10.15 8.68
CA ILE A 133 11.86 -9.42 7.69
C ILE A 133 10.98 -8.81 6.59
N SER A 134 9.84 -9.43 6.25
CA SER A 134 8.96 -8.91 5.21
C SER A 134 8.29 -7.57 5.56
N ILE A 135 8.42 -7.08 6.81
CA ILE A 135 8.06 -5.69 7.18
C ILE A 135 8.83 -4.65 6.36
N ALA A 136 10.02 -5.01 5.86
CA ALA A 136 10.80 -4.14 4.99
C ALA A 136 10.02 -3.78 3.71
N ILE A 137 9.13 -4.65 3.22
CA ILE A 137 8.33 -4.41 2.01
C ILE A 137 7.38 -3.21 2.20
N PRO A 138 6.46 -3.18 3.19
CA PRO A 138 5.63 -2.00 3.44
C PRO A 138 6.46 -0.75 3.77
N CYS A 139 7.55 -0.89 4.52
CA CYS A 139 8.41 0.24 4.88
C CYS A 139 9.13 0.88 3.69
N ILE A 140 9.56 0.10 2.69
CA ILE A 140 10.29 0.59 1.52
C ILE A 140 9.32 1.04 0.41
N PHE A 141 8.25 0.28 0.18
CA PHE A 141 7.39 0.52 -0.98
C PHE A 141 6.20 1.39 -0.66
N PHE A 142 5.57 1.28 0.51
CA PHE A 142 4.28 1.91 0.81
C PHE A 142 4.40 3.14 1.70
N TYR A 143 5.24 3.10 2.73
CA TYR A 143 5.37 4.22 3.67
C TYR A 143 5.99 5.48 3.03
N PRO A 144 6.96 5.39 2.09
CA PRO A 144 7.49 6.59 1.45
C PRO A 144 6.45 7.28 0.56
N THR A 145 5.63 6.54 -0.19
CA THR A 145 4.56 7.14 -1.02
C THR A 145 3.45 7.74 -0.17
N MET A 146 3.11 7.08 0.94
CA MET A 146 2.16 7.60 1.93
C MET A 146 2.66 8.89 2.58
N LEU A 147 3.91 8.95 3.01
CA LEU A 147 4.49 10.13 3.63
C LEU A 147 4.62 11.29 2.63
N TRP A 148 5.00 10.99 1.39
CA TRP A 148 5.08 11.97 0.31
C TRP A 148 3.71 12.57 0.00
N SER A 149 2.70 11.74 -0.26
CA SER A 149 1.34 12.18 -0.58
C SER A 149 0.70 12.98 0.57
N ALA A 150 0.93 12.57 1.83
CA ALA A 150 0.49 13.32 3.00
C ALA A 150 1.12 14.72 3.07
N ARG A 151 2.41 14.86 2.74
CA ARG A 151 3.09 16.17 2.66
C ARG A 151 2.51 17.03 1.55
N VAL A 152 2.24 16.46 0.38
CA VAL A 152 1.64 17.18 -0.77
C VAL A 152 0.22 17.65 -0.43
N ALA A 153 -0.62 16.79 0.17
CA ALA A 153 -1.97 17.16 0.59
C ALA A 153 -1.97 18.27 1.66
N ARG A 154 -1.05 18.22 2.63
CA ARG A 154 -0.90 19.30 3.64
C ARG A 154 -0.50 20.63 3.01
N ARG A 155 0.37 20.62 1.99
CA ARG A 155 0.76 21.84 1.26
C ARG A 155 -0.41 22.41 0.46
N ALA A 156 -1.21 21.56 -0.19
CA ALA A 156 -2.40 21.99 -0.90
C ALA A 156 -3.42 22.67 0.04
N ILE A 157 -3.68 22.08 1.21
CA ILE A 157 -4.59 22.66 2.21
C ILE A 157 -4.12 24.05 2.67
N LYS A 158 -2.82 24.21 2.95
CA LYS A 158 -2.25 25.51 3.35
C LYS A 158 -2.34 26.56 2.25
N GLN A 159 -2.22 26.14 0.99
CA GLN A 159 -2.33 27.06 -0.14
C GLN A 159 -3.79 27.48 -0.36
N ASP A 160 -4.74 26.57 -0.27
CA ASP A 160 -6.18 26.88 -0.35
C ASP A 160 -6.60 27.87 0.74
N THR A 161 -6.16 27.65 1.98
CA THR A 161 -6.45 28.57 3.11
C THR A 161 -5.81 29.95 2.93
N ALA A 162 -4.56 30.02 2.45
CA ALA A 162 -3.90 31.30 2.20
C ALA A 162 -4.55 32.08 1.03
N ILE A 163 -5.10 31.40 0.03
CA ILE A 163 -5.86 32.02 -1.05
C ILE A 163 -7.19 32.55 -0.52
N ASP A 164 -7.91 31.78 0.28
CA ASP A 164 -9.18 32.20 0.89
C ASP A 164 -8.98 33.43 1.80
N ASP A 165 -7.97 33.40 2.67
CA ASP A 165 -7.58 34.53 3.53
C ASP A 165 -7.15 35.78 2.72
N GLY A 166 -6.42 35.59 1.62
CA GLY A 166 -5.98 36.68 0.74
C GLY A 166 -7.12 37.28 -0.10
N THR A 167 -8.10 36.47 -0.47
CA THR A 167 -9.30 36.91 -1.20
C THR A 167 -10.24 37.67 -0.25
N ALA A 168 -10.43 37.17 0.96
CA ALA A 168 -11.16 37.86 2.03
C ALA A 168 -10.49 39.17 2.47
N ALA A 169 -9.16 39.24 2.44
CA ALA A 169 -8.42 40.49 2.70
C ALA A 169 -8.52 41.50 1.54
N GLY A 170 -8.60 41.02 0.29
CA GLY A 170 -8.73 41.86 -0.91
C GLY A 170 -10.11 42.50 -1.08
N GLU A 171 -11.18 41.82 -0.68
CA GLU A 171 -12.56 42.35 -0.73
C GLU A 171 -12.81 43.47 0.29
N ASN A 172 -11.94 43.63 1.30
CA ASN A 172 -12.04 44.67 2.32
C ASN A 172 -11.15 45.89 2.06
N THR A 173 -10.69 46.11 0.82
CA THR A 173 -9.97 47.33 0.47
C THR A 173 -10.97 48.44 0.14
N PRO A 174 -11.23 49.43 1.02
CA PRO A 174 -12.10 50.54 0.66
C PRO A 174 -11.48 51.29 -0.51
N LEU A 175 -12.25 51.46 -1.59
CA LEU A 175 -11.91 52.36 -2.69
C LEU A 175 -11.80 53.79 -2.15
N LEU A 176 -10.59 54.19 -1.75
CA LEU A 176 -10.25 55.60 -1.58
C LEU A 176 -10.14 56.24 -2.97
N ARG A 177 -11.29 56.48 -3.60
CA ARG A 177 -11.41 57.49 -4.66
C ARG A 177 -11.50 58.83 -3.95
N GLY A 178 -10.32 59.44 -3.77
CA GLY A 178 -10.19 60.75 -3.17
C GLY A 178 -10.81 61.86 -4.02
N GLY A 179 -11.24 62.90 -3.30
CA GLY A 179 -11.06 64.32 -3.63
C GLY A 179 -11.79 64.84 -4.86
#